data_AF-A0A2A9LXJ6-F1
#
_entry.id   AF-A0A2A9LXJ6-F1
#
_cell.length_a   1.000
_cell.length_b   1.000
_cell.length_c   1.000
_cell.angle_alpha   90.00
_cell.angle_beta   90.00
_cell.angle_gamma   90.00
#
_symmetry.space_group_name_H-M   'P 1'
#
loop_
_entity.id
_entity.type
_entity.pdbx_description
1 polymer ?
#
loop_
_entity_poly.entity_id
_entity_poly.type
_entity_poly.pdbx_seq_one_letter_code
_entity_poly.pdbx_strand_id
1 'polypeptide(L)'
;MTLRGGLVIQKGPHRGRRIEAGQARLARILAEPAYFGKAEVFRRDDAAAGIAGRKGVAAFRNIPGYMNGRGGHIDLIDCARALCSSDCYWTASTVWFWPLR
;
A
#
# COMPACT_ATOMS: atom_id res chain seq x y z
N MET A 1 0.63 -16.48 7.17
CA MET A 1 1.36 -15.21 7.36
C MET A 1 0.74 -14.46 8.55
N THR A 2 1.54 -13.99 9.50
CA THR A 2 1.04 -13.26 10.69
C THR A 2 1.69 -11.87 10.74
N LEU A 3 0.89 -10.82 10.54
CA LEU A 3 1.34 -9.44 10.58
C LEU A 3 1.69 -8.99 12.01
N ARG A 4 2.80 -8.29 12.17
CA ARG A 4 3.25 -7.69 13.45
C ARG A 4 2.68 -6.28 13.65
N GLY A 5 1.36 -6.15 13.52
CA GLY A 5 0.66 -4.88 13.63
C GLY A 5 0.58 -4.31 15.05
N GLY A 6 0.49 -2.98 15.16
CA GLY A 6 0.39 -2.27 16.45
C GLY A 6 -0.92 -2.47 17.21
N LEU A 7 -2.02 -2.76 16.54
CA LEU A 7 -3.36 -2.88 17.14
C LEU A 7 -3.79 -4.33 17.27
N VAL A 8 -4.53 -4.67 18.33
CA VAL A 8 -5.12 -6.00 18.54
C VAL A 8 -6.61 -5.95 18.26
N ILE A 9 -7.11 -6.91 17.47
CA ILE A 9 -8.54 -7.07 17.20
C ILE A 9 -9.24 -7.52 18.48
N GLN A 10 -10.25 -6.76 18.92
CA GLN A 10 -10.90 -6.94 20.22
C GLN A 10 -12.08 -7.91 20.21
N LYS A 11 -12.72 -8.13 19.05
CA LYS A 11 -13.96 -8.92 18.93
C LYS A 11 -14.04 -9.65 17.58
N GLY A 12 -14.82 -10.73 17.52
CA GLY A 12 -15.11 -11.50 16.31
C GLY A 12 -14.14 -12.65 16.02
N PRO A 13 -14.25 -13.31 14.85
CA PRO A 13 -13.49 -14.52 14.50
C PRO A 13 -11.97 -14.34 14.45
N HIS A 14 -11.50 -13.09 14.35
CA HIS A 14 -10.08 -12.74 14.32
C HIS A 14 -9.59 -12.08 15.61
N ARG A 15 -10.38 -12.13 16.70
CA ARG A 15 -9.98 -11.60 18.01
C ARG A 15 -8.60 -12.12 18.41
N GLY A 16 -7.75 -11.22 18.92
CA GLY A 16 -6.37 -11.52 19.30
C GLY A 16 -5.35 -11.43 18.16
N ARG A 17 -5.77 -11.45 16.88
CA ARG A 17 -4.89 -11.12 15.76
C ARG A 17 -4.59 -9.62 15.72
N ARG A 18 -3.56 -9.24 14.95
CA ARG A 18 -3.05 -7.87 14.89
C ARG A 18 -3.37 -7.16 13.58
N ILE A 19 -3.57 -5.84 13.66
CA ILE A 19 -3.76 -4.91 12.54
C ILE A 19 -2.65 -3.85 12.60
N GLU A 20 -2.10 -3.49 11.45
CA GLU A 20 -1.24 -2.30 11.32
C GLU A 20 -2.06 -1.16 10.71
N ALA A 21 -2.29 -0.10 11.49
CA ALA A 21 -3.08 1.05 11.05
C ALA A 21 -2.25 2.11 10.33
N GLY A 22 -0.92 2.15 10.56
CA GLY A 22 -0.04 3.11 9.92
C GLY A 22 0.35 2.65 8.52
N GLN A 23 -0.10 3.36 7.49
CA GLN A 23 0.20 3.05 6.08
C GLN A 23 1.70 2.82 5.83
N ALA A 24 2.56 3.75 6.25
CA ALA A 24 4.00 3.65 6.02
C ALA A 24 4.67 2.51 6.80
N ARG A 25 4.08 2.09 7.93
CA ARG A 25 4.56 0.92 8.68
C ARG A 25 4.10 -0.37 8.01
N LEU A 26 2.84 -0.44 7.58
CA LEU A 26 2.33 -1.59 6.83
C LEU A 26 3.11 -1.81 5.53
N ALA A 27 3.36 -0.75 4.74
CA ALA A 27 4.15 -0.83 3.52
C ALA A 27 5.58 -1.36 3.76
N ARG A 28 6.22 -0.99 4.88
CA ARG A 28 7.53 -1.53 5.28
C ARG A 28 7.46 -3.00 5.65
N ILE A 29 6.43 -3.42 6.39
CA ILE A 29 6.24 -4.83 6.75
C ILE A 29 6.03 -5.67 5.48
N LEU A 30 5.20 -5.20 4.53
CA LEU A 30 4.97 -5.90 3.27
C LEU A 30 6.24 -6.02 2.41
N ALA A 31 7.15 -5.06 2.52
CA ALA A 31 8.44 -5.09 1.83
C ALA A 31 9.44 -6.11 2.39
N GLU A 32 9.18 -6.69 3.56
CA GLU A 32 10.03 -7.72 4.15
C GLU A 32 9.94 -9.04 3.34
N PRO A 33 11.03 -9.81 3.21
CA PRO A 33 11.04 -11.08 2.46
C PRO A 33 10.02 -12.12 2.94
N ALA A 34 9.62 -12.05 4.21
CA ALA A 34 8.62 -12.94 4.79
C ALA A 34 7.17 -12.65 4.35
N TYR A 35 6.96 -11.55 3.60
CA TYR A 35 5.65 -11.10 3.10
C TYR A 35 5.66 -11.06 1.57
N PHE A 36 5.56 -9.87 0.96
CA PHE A 36 5.59 -9.73 -0.51
C PHE A 36 7.00 -9.48 -1.04
N GLY A 37 7.98 -9.23 -0.16
CA GLY A 37 9.32 -8.86 -0.57
C GLY A 37 9.39 -7.44 -1.15
N LYS A 38 10.54 -7.09 -1.73
CA LYS A 38 10.84 -5.72 -2.18
C LYS A 38 9.79 -5.23 -3.19
N ALA A 39 9.24 -4.04 -2.93
CA ALA A 39 8.34 -3.37 -3.86
C ALA A 39 9.10 -2.83 -5.08
N GLU A 40 8.41 -2.74 -6.21
CA GLU A 40 8.80 -1.83 -7.29
C GLU A 40 8.52 -0.40 -6.85
N VAL A 41 9.48 0.51 -7.02
CA VAL A 41 9.36 1.90 -6.56
C VAL A 41 9.37 2.83 -7.75
N PHE A 42 8.26 3.54 -7.94
CA PHE A 42 8.08 4.52 -9.00
C PHE A 42 8.11 5.93 -8.42
N ARG A 43 8.69 6.87 -9.18
CA ARG A 43 8.45 8.31 -8.96
C ARG A 43 7.03 8.65 -9.40
N ARG A 44 6.50 9.77 -8.90
CA ARG A 44 5.17 10.28 -9.23
C ARG A 44 4.82 10.16 -10.71
N ASP A 45 5.68 10.68 -11.57
CA ASP A 45 5.39 10.83 -13.00
C ASP A 45 5.48 9.51 -13.77
N ASP A 46 6.16 8.49 -13.20
CA ASP A 46 6.35 7.17 -13.82
C ASP A 46 5.32 6.12 -13.35
N ALA A 47 4.65 6.38 -12.21
CA ALA A 47 3.90 5.36 -11.48
C ALA A 47 2.71 4.81 -12.26
N ALA A 48 1.89 5.70 -12.86
CA ALA A 48 0.70 5.28 -13.59
C ALA A 48 1.06 4.39 -14.80
N ALA A 49 2.08 4.78 -15.56
CA ALA A 49 2.55 4.03 -16.72
C ALA A 49 3.23 2.71 -16.33
N GLY A 50 4.06 2.70 -15.29
CA GLY A 50 4.77 1.49 -14.83
C GLY A 50 3.86 0.41 -14.21
N ILE A 51 2.68 0.81 -13.74
CA ILE A 51 1.69 -0.09 -13.14
C ILE A 51 0.57 -0.46 -14.15
N ALA A 52 0.40 0.30 -15.23
CA ALA A 52 -0.66 0.08 -16.21
C ALA A 52 -0.75 -1.39 -16.68
N GLY A 53 -1.98 -1.92 -16.74
CA GLY A 53 -2.25 -3.30 -17.14
C GLY A 53 -1.90 -4.36 -16.09
N ARG A 54 -1.47 -3.97 -14.88
CA ARG A 54 -1.09 -4.87 -13.79
C ARG A 54 -2.01 -4.66 -12.58
N LYS A 55 -2.27 -5.74 -11.84
CA LYS A 55 -3.04 -5.72 -10.60
C LYS A 55 -2.11 -6.02 -9.42
N GLY A 56 -2.46 -5.50 -8.25
CA GLY A 56 -1.64 -5.71 -7.07
C GLY A 56 -1.96 -4.77 -5.93
N VAL A 57 -0.98 -4.58 -5.05
CA VAL A 57 -1.04 -3.60 -3.95
C VAL A 57 -0.20 -2.39 -4.32
N ALA A 58 -0.75 -1.20 -4.12
CA ALA A 58 -0.06 0.07 -4.31
C ALA A 58 -0.02 0.86 -3.00
N ALA A 59 1.16 1.34 -2.61
CA ALA A 59 1.37 2.23 -1.49
C ALA A 59 1.82 3.61 -2.00
N PHE A 60 0.88 4.56 -1.98
CA PHE A 60 1.09 5.97 -2.30
C PHE A 60 1.71 6.68 -1.10
N ARG A 61 2.90 7.25 -1.26
CA ARG A 61 3.66 7.84 -0.15
C ARG A 61 3.85 9.34 -0.30
N ASN A 62 3.80 10.04 0.83
CA ASN A 62 4.02 11.49 0.93
C ASN A 62 3.07 12.25 0.00
N ILE A 63 1.77 12.09 0.26
CA ILE A 63 0.69 12.73 -0.50
C ILE A 63 0.68 14.24 -0.18
N PRO A 64 0.82 15.14 -1.17
CA PRO A 64 0.75 16.58 -0.95
C PRO A 64 -0.56 16.99 -0.26
N GLY A 65 -0.46 17.87 0.75
CA GLY A 65 -1.63 18.35 1.50
C GLY A 65 -2.19 17.38 2.55
N TYR A 66 -1.74 16.12 2.60
CA TYR A 66 -2.17 15.15 3.60
C TYR A 66 -1.12 14.93 4.69
N MET A 67 -1.50 15.18 5.95
CA MET A 67 -0.60 15.11 7.11
C MET A 67 0.74 15.85 6.87
N ASN A 68 0.69 17.08 6.37
CA ASN A 68 1.86 17.89 6.03
C ASN A 68 2.83 17.21 5.04
N GLY A 69 2.29 16.47 4.07
CA GLY A 69 3.07 15.77 3.05
C GLY A 69 3.77 14.50 3.54
N ARG A 70 3.45 14.04 4.76
CA ARG A 70 4.04 12.82 5.36
C ARG A 70 3.07 11.64 5.35
N GLY A 71 1.79 11.90 5.11
CA GLY A 71 0.77 10.88 5.03
C GLY A 71 0.85 10.07 3.74
N GLY A 72 0.20 8.92 3.72
CA GLY A 72 0.14 8.03 2.57
C GLY A 72 -1.15 7.21 2.56
N HIS A 73 -1.36 6.51 1.46
CA HIS A 73 -2.50 5.61 1.25
C HIS A 73 -1.98 4.25 0.76
N ILE A 74 -2.66 3.17 1.11
CA ILE A 74 -2.35 1.83 0.59
C ILE A 74 -3.64 1.16 0.15
N ASP A 75 -3.64 0.64 -1.07
CA ASP A 75 -4.84 0.14 -1.71
C ASP A 75 -4.53 -1.03 -2.64
N LEU A 76 -5.58 -1.72 -3.09
CA LEU A 76 -5.53 -2.67 -4.18
C LEU A 76 -5.75 -1.93 -5.49
N ILE A 77 -5.04 -2.31 -6.56
CA ILE A 77 -5.23 -1.78 -7.91
C ILE A 77 -5.61 -2.89 -8.88
N ASP A 78 -6.54 -2.61 -9.80
CA ASP A 78 -6.99 -3.53 -10.84
C ASP A 78 -6.76 -3.01 -12.27
N CYS A 79 -6.40 -3.93 -13.17
CA CYS A 79 -5.74 -3.76 -14.46
C CYS A 79 -6.50 -2.93 -15.51
N ALA A 80 -7.84 -2.86 -15.44
CA ALA A 80 -8.61 -2.33 -16.56
C ALA A 80 -8.50 -0.80 -16.71
N ARG A 81 -8.21 -0.08 -15.62
CA ARG A 81 -8.27 1.39 -15.59
C ARG A 81 -7.27 2.04 -14.61
N ALA A 82 -6.32 1.28 -14.05
CA ALA A 82 -5.48 1.73 -12.94
C ALA A 82 -6.34 2.31 -11.79
N LEU A 83 -7.47 1.64 -11.51
CA LEU A 83 -8.39 2.03 -10.45
C LEU A 83 -8.03 1.31 -9.17
N CYS A 84 -8.03 2.08 -8.09
CA CYS A 84 -7.85 1.56 -6.76
C CYS A 84 -9.19 1.08 -6.22
N SER A 85 -9.18 0.10 -5.32
CA SER A 85 -10.41 -0.40 -4.71
C SER A 85 -11.13 0.65 -3.87
N SER A 86 -10.38 1.58 -3.26
CA SER A 86 -10.95 2.75 -2.58
C SER A 86 -10.63 4.02 -3.37
N ASP A 87 -9.34 4.42 -3.40
CA ASP A 87 -8.91 5.68 -4.03
C ASP A 87 -7.44 5.62 -4.47
N CYS A 88 -7.12 6.27 -5.58
CA CYS A 88 -5.74 6.39 -6.06
C CYS A 88 -5.18 7.79 -5.84
N TYR A 89 -3.98 7.89 -5.28
CA TYR A 89 -3.30 9.15 -5.00
C TYR A 89 -2.06 9.32 -5.86
N TRP A 90 -2.25 9.45 -7.17
CA TRP A 90 -1.18 9.60 -8.17
C TRP A 90 -0.31 10.85 -7.97
N THR A 91 -0.74 11.81 -7.18
CA THR A 91 0.04 13.00 -6.80
C THR A 91 1.09 12.72 -5.72
N ALA A 92 1.09 11.52 -5.13
CA ALA A 92 2.09 11.07 -4.16
C ALA A 92 3.52 11.17 -4.70
N SER A 93 4.48 11.48 -3.83
CA SER A 93 5.88 11.67 -4.25
C SER A 93 6.51 10.39 -4.80
N THR A 94 6.12 9.24 -4.23
CA THR A 94 6.56 7.90 -4.68
C THR A 94 5.42 6.91 -4.54
N VAL A 95 5.41 5.90 -5.40
CA VAL A 95 4.46 4.79 -5.34
C VAL A 95 5.23 3.49 -5.25
N TRP A 96 4.93 2.70 -4.22
CA TRP A 96 5.45 1.35 -4.07
C TRP A 96 4.42 0.36 -4.59
N PHE A 97 4.84 -0.59 -5.41
CA PHE A 97 3.95 -1.54 -6.05
C PHE A 97 4.41 -2.98 -5.85
N TRP A 98 3.46 -3.85 -5.51
CA TRP A 98 3.64 -5.29 -5.45
C TRP A 98 2.66 -5.96 -6.43
N PRO A 99 3.13 -6.51 -7.56
CA PRO A 99 2.27 -7.22 -8.49
C PRO A 99 1.72 -8.50 -7.85
N LEU A 100 0.44 -8.77 -8.08
CA LEU A 100 -0.23 -10.00 -7.65
C LEU A 100 -0.73 -10.78 -8.86
N ARG A 101 -0.74 -12.12 -8.75
CA ARG A 101 -1.24 -13.03 -9.80
C ARG A 101 -2.75 -13.23 -9.70
#